data_AF-A0A836GF44-F1
#
_entry.id   AF-A0A836GF44-F1
#
_cell.length_a   1.000
_cell.length_b   1.000
_cell.length_c   1.000
_cell.angle_alpha   90.00
_cell.angle_beta   90.00
_cell.angle_gamma   90.00
#
_symmetry.space_group_name_H-M   'P 1'
#
loop_
_entity.id
_entity.type
_entity.pdbx_description
1 polymer ?
#
loop_
_entity_poly.entity_id
_entity_poly.type
_entity_poly.pdbx_seq_one_letter_code
_entity_poly.pdbx_strand_id
1 'polypeptide(L)'
;MGCCYSFCKEDSGPQGGEANERTHLLIDPVSNNTNVPRIHSDDYVNQYASSVPKKTDEQSALNRILHETAANVIDVGALDTHNLEQHEYMDRSRAYSKRIESGRIKFPEGASCLLKDIPAPERTLAADPLAAEDQELITEMLNKAVTALGDVKVEHKEDLVVPFLS
;
A
#
# COMPACT_ATOMS: atom_id res chain seq x y z
N MET A 1 -4.32 -39.41 -16.56
CA MET A 1 -3.73 -39.95 -15.32
C MET A 1 -3.96 -38.91 -14.24
N GLY A 2 -5.10 -39.01 -13.55
CA GLY A 2 -5.40 -38.16 -12.41
C GLY A 2 -4.75 -38.70 -11.14
N CYS A 3 -4.60 -37.84 -10.13
CA CYS A 3 -4.77 -38.25 -8.74
C CYS A 3 -4.95 -37.01 -7.85
N CYS A 4 -6.18 -36.86 -7.36
CA CYS A 4 -6.47 -36.13 -6.12
C CYS A 4 -6.30 -37.07 -4.92
N TYR A 5 -6.17 -36.47 -3.73
CA TYR A 5 -6.33 -36.99 -2.35
C TYR A 5 -5.07 -37.17 -1.48
N SER A 6 -4.90 -36.17 -0.59
CA SER A 6 -5.04 -36.30 0.88
C SER A 6 -4.00 -37.06 1.71
N PHE A 7 -3.24 -36.30 2.50
CA PHE A 7 -2.90 -36.71 3.86
C PHE A 7 -3.39 -35.64 4.84
N CYS A 8 -4.62 -35.83 5.32
CA CYS A 8 -5.00 -35.37 6.65
C CYS A 8 -4.22 -36.23 7.64
N LYS A 9 -3.26 -35.64 8.35
CA LYS A 9 -2.79 -36.22 9.60
C LYS A 9 -3.28 -35.30 10.72
N GLU A 10 -4.29 -35.81 11.41
CA GLU A 10 -4.74 -35.33 12.70
C GLU A 10 -3.56 -35.41 13.66
N ASP A 11 -3.16 -34.26 14.21
CA ASP A 11 -2.31 -34.21 15.39
C ASP A 11 -2.92 -33.20 16.36
N SER A 12 -3.45 -33.76 17.44
CA SER A 12 -4.08 -33.10 18.56
C SER A 12 -3.00 -32.70 19.55
N GLY A 13 -2.62 -31.43 19.56
CA GLY A 13 -1.69 -30.85 20.54
C GLY A 13 -1.65 -29.32 20.46
N PRO A 14 -1.48 -28.61 21.60
CA PRO A 14 -1.68 -27.17 21.67
C PRO A 14 -0.53 -26.46 20.95
N GLN A 15 -0.80 -25.86 19.79
CA GLN A 15 0.20 -25.06 19.09
C GLN A 15 0.46 -23.77 19.85
N GLY A 16 1.61 -23.76 20.55
CA GLY A 16 2.31 -22.55 20.94
C GLY A 16 2.64 -21.69 19.72
N GLY A 17 2.53 -20.38 19.88
CA GLY A 17 2.57 -19.40 18.81
C GLY A 17 3.95 -19.17 18.22
N GLU A 18 4.33 -19.97 17.24
CA GLU A 18 5.47 -19.69 16.36
C GLU A 18 4.97 -19.29 14.96
N ALA A 19 5.42 -18.14 14.47
CA ALA A 19 5.04 -17.61 13.16
C ALA A 19 5.72 -18.42 12.04
N ASN A 20 4.94 -18.94 11.10
CA ASN A 20 5.40 -19.73 9.95
C ASN A 20 5.27 -18.90 8.65
N GLU A 21 5.79 -19.40 7.53
CA GLU A 21 5.72 -18.81 6.18
C GLU A 21 4.28 -18.62 5.64
N ARG A 22 3.28 -19.18 6.33
CA ARG A 22 1.85 -18.94 6.08
C ARG A 22 1.22 -17.91 7.01
N THR A 23 2.00 -17.32 7.92
CA THR A 23 1.53 -16.25 8.82
C THR A 23 1.53 -14.94 8.04
N HIS A 24 0.35 -14.49 7.65
CA HIS A 24 0.17 -13.24 6.91
C HIS A 24 0.63 -12.03 7.74
N LEU A 25 1.56 -11.24 7.20
CA LEU A 25 2.10 -10.04 7.85
C LEU A 25 1.13 -8.85 7.80
N LEU A 26 0.10 -8.92 6.95
CA LEU A 26 -0.93 -7.91 6.78
C LEU A 26 -2.29 -8.57 7.00
N ILE A 27 -3.17 -7.88 7.73
CA ILE A 27 -4.56 -8.29 7.91
C ILE A 27 -5.24 -8.20 6.55
N ASP A 28 -5.73 -9.33 6.04
CA ASP A 28 -6.54 -9.38 4.82
C ASP A 28 -7.83 -8.57 5.04
N PRO A 29 -8.09 -7.51 4.25
CA PRO A 29 -9.23 -6.63 4.46
C PRO A 29 -10.60 -7.31 4.25
N VAL A 30 -10.64 -8.53 3.68
CA VAL A 30 -11.89 -9.27 3.42
C VAL A 30 -12.12 -10.40 4.45
N SER A 31 -11.11 -10.71 5.27
CA SER A 31 -11.21 -11.76 6.29
C SER A 31 -11.72 -11.17 7.61
N ASN A 32 -13.04 -11.13 7.77
CA ASN A 32 -13.72 -10.72 9.00
C ASN A 32 -13.60 -11.77 10.12
N ASN A 33 -12.37 -12.16 10.46
CA ASN A 33 -12.09 -13.07 11.56
C ASN A 33 -10.78 -12.67 12.24
N THR A 34 -10.85 -11.68 13.12
CA THR A 34 -9.88 -11.60 14.23
C THR A 34 -10.59 -11.08 15.48
N ASN A 35 -10.85 -12.02 16.38
CA ASN A 35 -11.06 -11.78 17.80
C ASN A 35 -9.75 -11.19 18.39
N VAL A 36 -9.49 -9.91 18.16
CA VAL A 36 -8.62 -9.14 19.06
C VAL A 36 -9.57 -8.36 19.96
N PRO A 37 -9.91 -8.86 21.15
CA PRO A 37 -10.63 -8.05 22.10
C PRO A 37 -9.64 -6.99 22.60
N ARG A 38 -9.77 -5.75 22.12
CA ARG A 38 -9.26 -4.59 22.86
C ARG A 38 -10.16 -4.45 24.08
N ILE A 39 -9.87 -5.27 25.08
CA ILE A 39 -10.52 -5.22 26.39
C ILE A 39 -10.07 -3.90 27.03
N HIS A 40 -10.98 -2.93 27.06
CA HIS A 40 -10.88 -1.83 28.02
C HIS A 40 -10.98 -2.46 29.41
N SER A 41 -10.10 -2.11 30.33
CA SER A 41 -9.91 -2.77 31.64
C SER A 41 -11.13 -2.75 32.59
N ASP A 42 -12.29 -2.30 32.13
CA ASP A 42 -13.51 -2.14 32.91
C ASP A 42 -14.53 -3.26 32.63
N ASP A 43 -14.29 -4.14 31.65
CA ASP A 43 -15.25 -5.18 31.22
C ASP A 43 -15.18 -6.50 32.02
N TYR A 44 -14.27 -6.66 32.99
CA TYR A 44 -14.07 -7.95 33.67
C TYR A 44 -15.20 -8.34 34.65
N VAL A 45 -16.17 -7.46 34.92
CA VAL A 45 -17.15 -7.67 36.01
C VAL A 45 -18.54 -8.15 35.55
N ASN A 46 -18.86 -8.20 34.25
CA ASN A 46 -20.23 -8.45 33.79
C ASN A 46 -20.40 -9.68 32.89
N GLN A 47 -19.94 -10.86 33.32
CA GLN A 47 -20.17 -12.11 32.60
C GLN A 47 -21.48 -12.85 32.96
N TYR A 48 -22.36 -12.29 33.80
CA TYR A 48 -23.66 -12.90 34.09
C TYR A 48 -24.77 -11.86 34.23
N ALA A 49 -25.38 -11.46 33.11
CA ALA A 49 -26.78 -11.05 33.06
C ALA A 49 -27.26 -10.94 31.61
N SER A 50 -28.00 -11.94 31.15
CA SER A 50 -28.95 -11.80 30.05
C SER A 50 -29.91 -10.65 30.34
N SER A 51 -30.00 -9.64 29.47
CA SER A 51 -31.24 -8.98 29.00
C SER A 51 -31.00 -7.56 28.47
N VAL A 52 -31.58 -7.30 27.29
CA VAL A 52 -31.80 -6.00 26.61
C VAL A 52 -30.57 -5.36 25.92
N PRO A 53 -30.66 -5.00 24.62
CA PRO A 53 -29.68 -4.13 23.99
C PRO A 53 -29.60 -2.83 24.78
N LYS A 54 -28.45 -2.53 25.39
CA LYS A 54 -28.20 -1.24 26.00
C LYS A 54 -28.22 -0.20 24.88
N LYS A 55 -29.17 0.74 24.90
CA LYS A 55 -29.30 1.87 23.94
C LYS A 55 -27.96 2.57 23.60
N THR A 56 -26.98 2.49 24.49
CA THR A 56 -25.62 3.00 24.34
C THR A 56 -24.83 2.37 23.19
N ASP A 57 -25.02 1.07 22.90
CA ASP A 57 -24.25 0.36 21.86
C ASP A 57 -24.73 0.73 20.44
N GLU A 58 -26.05 0.79 20.25
CA GLU A 58 -26.65 1.27 18.99
C GLU A 58 -26.24 2.71 18.69
N GLN A 59 -26.20 3.59 19.70
CA GLN A 59 -25.77 4.98 19.51
C GLN A 59 -24.27 5.08 19.16
N SER A 60 -23.43 4.20 19.71
CA SER A 60 -22.00 4.12 19.37
C SER A 60 -21.78 3.64 17.94
N ALA A 61 -22.53 2.62 17.50
CA ALA A 61 -22.50 2.13 16.13
C ALA A 61 -22.93 3.21 15.13
N LEU A 62 -23.98 3.96 15.43
CA LEU A 62 -24.43 5.08 14.60
C LEU A 62 -23.38 6.21 14.54
N ASN A 63 -22.74 6.55 15.65
CA ASN A 63 -21.64 7.53 15.66
C ASN A 63 -20.45 7.07 14.81
N ARG A 64 -20.10 5.77 14.86
CA ARG A 64 -19.06 5.21 14.00
C ARG A 64 -19.43 5.33 12.52
N ILE A 65 -20.65 4.96 12.15
CA ILE A 65 -21.15 5.06 10.78
C ILE A 65 -21.08 6.51 10.30
N LEU A 66 -21.50 7.47 11.13
CA LEU A 66 -21.44 8.89 10.79
C LEU A 66 -20.00 9.39 10.60
N HIS A 67 -19.08 9.03 11.51
CA HIS A 67 -17.67 9.42 11.38
C HIS A 67 -16.98 8.78 10.16
N GLU A 68 -17.25 7.51 9.89
CA GLU A 68 -16.72 6.81 8.73
C GLU A 68 -17.29 7.39 7.43
N THR A 69 -18.59 7.68 7.39
CA THR A 69 -19.22 8.35 6.25
C THR A 69 -18.64 9.74 6.05
N ALA A 70 -18.48 10.53 7.10
CA ALA A 70 -17.91 11.87 7.03
C ALA A 70 -16.46 11.87 6.53
N ALA A 71 -15.67 10.84 6.87
CA ALA A 71 -14.30 10.69 6.37
C ALA A 71 -14.23 10.24 4.89
N ASN A 72 -15.24 9.49 4.43
CA ASN A 72 -15.28 8.92 3.08
C ASN A 72 -16.00 9.81 2.05
N VAL A 73 -16.80 10.77 2.50
CA VAL A 73 -17.46 11.75 1.61
C VAL A 73 -16.42 12.75 1.12
N ILE A 74 -16.36 12.93 -0.20
CA ILE A 74 -15.46 13.88 -0.84
C ILE A 74 -16.12 15.26 -0.85
N ASP A 75 -15.52 16.22 -0.16
CA ASP A 75 -15.90 17.63 -0.26
C ASP A 75 -15.34 18.23 -1.56
N VAL A 76 -16.20 18.35 -2.57
CA VAL A 76 -15.86 18.94 -3.87
C VAL A 76 -15.66 20.46 -3.80
N GLY A 77 -16.08 21.12 -2.71
CA GLY A 77 -15.94 22.56 -2.49
C GLY A 77 -14.65 22.96 -1.77
N ALA A 78 -13.88 22.01 -1.25
CA ALA A 78 -12.67 22.27 -0.45
C ALA A 78 -11.42 22.70 -1.28
N LEU A 79 -11.61 23.37 -2.42
CA LEU A 79 -10.50 23.81 -3.29
C LEU A 79 -9.81 25.09 -2.78
N ASP A 80 -10.34 25.76 -1.76
CA ASP A 80 -9.74 26.96 -1.19
C ASP A 80 -8.45 26.61 -0.42
N THR A 81 -7.35 27.19 -0.90
CA THR A 81 -5.98 26.88 -0.44
C THR A 81 -5.61 27.48 0.93
N HIS A 82 -6.53 28.09 1.67
CA HIS A 82 -6.20 28.92 2.83
C HIS A 82 -7.12 28.76 4.04
N ASN A 83 -7.36 27.53 4.49
CA ASN A 83 -7.91 27.30 5.84
C ASN A 83 -6.85 27.36 6.96
N LEU A 84 -5.64 27.87 6.67
CA LEU A 84 -4.57 28.01 7.65
C LEU A 84 -4.16 29.48 7.76
N GLU A 85 -4.20 30.02 8.97
CA GLU A 85 -3.78 31.39 9.20
C GLU A 85 -2.25 31.52 9.16
N GLN A 86 -1.75 32.69 8.74
CA GLN A 86 -0.31 32.91 8.59
C GLN A 86 0.48 32.66 9.88
N HIS A 87 -0.09 33.02 11.05
CA HIS A 87 0.60 32.79 12.32
C HIS A 87 0.67 31.29 12.68
N GLU A 88 -0.37 30.51 12.37
CA GLU A 88 -0.39 29.06 12.62
C GLU A 88 0.66 28.37 11.75
N TYR A 89 0.77 28.80 10.49
CA TYR A 89 1.85 28.35 9.61
C TYR A 89 3.23 28.61 10.22
N MET A 90 3.49 29.85 10.66
CA MET A 90 4.78 30.25 11.22
C MET A 90 5.12 29.48 12.49
N ASP A 91 4.16 29.28 13.38
CA ASP A 91 4.38 28.54 14.63
C ASP A 91 4.60 27.05 14.39
N ARG A 92 3.85 26.43 13.45
CA ARG A 92 4.11 25.04 13.02
C ARG A 92 5.49 24.90 12.40
N SER A 93 5.90 25.84 11.54
CA SER A 93 7.22 25.86 10.92
C SER A 93 8.34 25.85 11.98
N ARG A 94 8.27 26.78 12.95
CA ARG A 94 9.24 26.83 14.07
C ARG A 94 9.23 25.55 14.90
N ALA A 95 8.05 25.01 15.20
CA ALA A 95 7.91 23.78 15.97
C ALA A 95 8.56 22.58 15.26
N TYR A 96 8.40 22.47 13.93
CA TYR A 96 9.04 21.42 13.14
C TYR A 96 10.55 21.61 13.04
N SER A 97 11.05 22.83 12.80
CA SER A 97 12.48 23.11 12.80
C SER A 97 13.12 22.70 14.13
N LYS A 98 12.53 23.09 15.27
CA LYS A 98 13.01 22.70 16.60
C LYS A 98 12.99 21.18 16.81
N ARG A 99 11.95 20.49 16.33
CA ARG A 99 11.87 19.02 16.41
C ARG A 99 12.95 18.35 15.57
N ILE A 100 13.21 18.85 14.36
CA ILE A 100 14.26 18.34 13.46
C ILE A 100 15.65 18.56 14.08
N GLU A 101 15.91 19.70 14.71
CA GLU A 101 17.18 19.97 15.40
C GLU A 101 17.36 19.07 16.64
N SER A 102 16.28 18.84 17.39
CA SER A 102 16.31 18.02 18.62
C SER A 102 16.35 16.51 18.34
N GLY A 103 15.69 16.08 17.27
CA GLY A 103 15.79 14.72 16.77
C GLY A 103 17.14 14.59 16.12
N ARG A 104 17.99 13.68 16.56
CA ARG A 104 19.30 13.41 15.95
C ARG A 104 19.14 12.75 14.57
N ILE A 105 18.39 13.37 13.66
CA ILE A 105 18.22 12.96 12.29
C ILE A 105 19.55 13.21 11.60
N LYS A 106 20.35 12.15 11.50
CA LYS A 106 21.59 12.17 10.73
C LYS A 106 21.19 12.19 9.25
N PHE A 107 21.29 13.36 8.63
CA PHE A 107 21.28 13.41 7.17
C PHE A 107 22.59 12.78 6.67
N PRO A 108 22.57 12.07 5.53
CA PRO A 108 23.79 11.65 4.88
C PRO A 108 24.63 12.90 4.58
N GLU A 109 25.66 13.15 5.38
CA GLU A 109 26.62 14.23 5.16
C GLU A 109 27.51 13.84 3.98
N GLY A 110 27.08 14.23 2.79
CA GLY A 110 27.86 14.10 1.58
C GLY A 110 26.98 13.93 0.37
N ALA A 111 27.29 14.67 -0.69
CA ALA A 111 26.84 14.29 -2.01
C ALA A 111 27.25 12.84 -2.24
N SER A 112 26.28 11.99 -2.58
CA SER A 112 26.55 10.65 -3.08
C SER A 112 27.44 10.80 -4.32
N CYS A 113 28.76 10.63 -4.18
CA CYS A 113 29.59 10.58 -5.37
C CYS A 113 29.29 9.28 -6.10
N LEU A 114 29.10 9.38 -7.41
CA LEU A 114 28.78 8.24 -8.27
C LEU A 114 30.00 7.32 -8.35
N LEU A 115 29.76 6.02 -8.53
CA LEU A 115 30.80 5.01 -8.83
C LEU A 115 31.85 4.81 -7.72
N LYS A 116 31.49 5.01 -6.43
CA LYS A 116 32.38 4.69 -5.29
C LYS A 116 32.78 3.22 -5.22
N ASP A 117 31.98 2.37 -5.84
CA ASP A 117 31.99 0.92 -5.78
C ASP A 117 32.74 0.27 -6.94
N ILE A 118 33.21 1.04 -7.94
CA ILE A 118 33.97 0.50 -9.07
C ILE A 118 35.48 0.57 -8.78
N PRO A 119 36.13 -0.57 -8.45
CA PRO A 119 37.58 -0.60 -8.31
C PRO A 119 38.25 -0.42 -9.68
N ALA A 120 39.25 0.48 -9.76
CA ALA A 120 40.05 0.74 -10.97
C ALA A 120 39.20 1.09 -12.21
N PRO A 121 38.47 2.23 -12.21
CA PRO A 121 37.54 2.61 -13.27
C PRO A 121 38.18 2.68 -14.66
N GLU A 122 39.46 3.04 -14.75
CA GLU A 122 40.23 3.05 -15.98
C GLU A 122 40.31 1.67 -16.64
N ARG A 123 40.39 0.59 -15.84
CA ARG A 123 40.42 -0.78 -16.37
C ARG A 123 39.05 -1.22 -16.85
N THR A 124 38.00 -0.88 -16.11
CA THR A 124 36.61 -1.19 -16.50
C THR A 124 36.23 -0.49 -17.80
N LEU A 125 36.65 0.77 -17.98
CA LEU A 125 36.38 1.54 -19.19
C LEU A 125 37.24 1.10 -20.39
N ALA A 126 38.40 0.50 -20.15
CA ALA A 126 39.28 -0.05 -21.19
C ALA A 126 38.97 -1.51 -21.57
N ALA A 127 38.00 -2.14 -20.90
CA ALA A 127 37.56 -3.48 -21.23
C ALA A 127 36.90 -3.53 -22.62
N ASP A 128 36.85 -4.73 -23.19
CA ASP A 128 36.21 -4.92 -24.50
C ASP A 128 34.74 -4.49 -24.44
N PRO A 129 34.26 -3.77 -25.47
CA PRO A 129 32.87 -3.34 -25.53
C PRO A 129 31.92 -4.54 -25.69
N LEU A 130 30.63 -4.29 -25.45
CA LEU A 130 29.58 -5.29 -25.65
C LEU A 130 29.64 -5.85 -27.08
N ALA A 131 29.59 -7.18 -27.20
CA ALA A 131 29.64 -7.89 -28.48
C ALA A 131 28.53 -7.42 -29.43
N ALA A 132 28.81 -7.42 -30.74
CA ALA A 132 27.87 -6.91 -31.74
C ALA A 132 26.60 -7.78 -31.82
N GLU A 133 26.75 -9.08 -31.61
CA GLU A 133 25.67 -10.06 -31.60
C GLU A 133 24.67 -9.78 -30.47
N ASP A 134 25.17 -9.39 -29.29
CA ASP A 134 24.33 -9.02 -28.15
C ASP A 134 23.56 -7.73 -28.43
N GLN A 135 24.19 -6.75 -29.09
CA GLN A 135 23.52 -5.50 -29.49
C GLN A 135 22.40 -5.75 -30.50
N GLU A 136 22.65 -6.62 -31.49
CA GLU A 136 21.67 -7.02 -32.47
C GLU A 136 20.49 -7.74 -31.81
N LEU A 137 20.76 -8.69 -30.91
CA LEU A 137 19.75 -9.41 -30.15
C LEU A 137 18.86 -8.46 -29.33
N ILE A 138 19.47 -7.53 -28.59
CA ILE A 138 18.74 -6.52 -27.80
C ILE A 138 17.84 -5.69 -28.71
N THR A 139 18.38 -5.26 -29.86
CA THR A 139 17.65 -4.42 -30.83
C THR A 139 16.47 -5.17 -31.43
N GLU A 140 16.66 -6.43 -31.83
CA GLU A 140 15.59 -7.27 -32.38
C GLU A 140 14.47 -7.50 -31.36
N MET A 141 14.84 -7.80 -30.11
CA MET A 141 13.88 -7.98 -29.01
C MET A 141 13.07 -6.71 -28.77
N LEU A 142 13.72 -5.54 -28.77
CA LEU A 142 13.04 -4.27 -28.60
C LEU A 142 12.07 -3.99 -29.76
N ASN A 143 12.48 -4.24 -31.00
CA ASN A 143 11.63 -4.05 -32.18
C ASN A 143 10.38 -4.94 -32.14
N LYS A 144 10.52 -6.19 -31.69
CA LYS A 144 9.39 -7.11 -31.46
C LYS A 144 8.45 -6.56 -30.38
N ALA A 145 8.97 -6.06 -29.28
CA ALA A 145 8.16 -5.47 -28.20
C ALA A 145 7.41 -4.22 -28.66
N VAL A 146 8.07 -3.33 -29.41
CA VAL A 146 7.43 -2.13 -29.99
C VAL A 146 6.35 -2.51 -30.99
N THR A 147 6.58 -3.54 -31.81
CA THR A 147 5.57 -4.06 -32.75
C THR A 147 4.35 -4.58 -32.00
N ALA A 148 4.56 -5.39 -30.96
CA ALA A 148 3.47 -5.93 -30.14
C ALA A 148 2.68 -4.82 -29.41
N LEU A 149 3.32 -3.71 -29.03
CA LEU A 149 2.63 -2.56 -28.46
C LEU A 149 1.68 -1.90 -29.47
N GLY A 150 1.98 -1.97 -30.77
CA GLY A 150 1.10 -1.51 -31.85
C GLY A 150 -0.23 -2.28 -31.94
N ASP A 151 -0.29 -3.49 -31.39
CA ASP A 151 -1.52 -4.29 -31.31
C ASP A 151 -2.41 -3.89 -30.12
N VAL A 152 -1.88 -3.09 -29.18
CA VAL A 152 -2.65 -2.54 -28.05
C VAL A 152 -3.46 -1.34 -28.54
N LYS A 153 -4.59 -1.63 -29.21
CA LYS A 153 -5.53 -0.63 -29.70
C LYS A 153 -6.97 -1.13 -29.61
N VAL A 154 -7.90 -0.19 -29.58
CA VAL A 154 -9.32 -0.52 -29.61
C VAL A 154 -9.71 -0.87 -31.05
N GLU A 155 -10.19 -2.10 -31.27
CA GLU A 155 -10.79 -2.49 -32.53
C GLU A 155 -12.20 -1.87 -32.66
N HIS A 156 -12.39 -1.06 -33.69
CA HIS A 156 -13.69 -0.47 -34.00
C HIS A 156 -14.64 -1.55 -34.54
N LYS A 157 -15.84 -1.66 -33.95
CA LYS A 157 -16.88 -2.62 -34.38
C LYS A 157 -18.14 -1.94 -34.89
N GLU A 158 -18.63 -0.94 -34.16
CA GLU A 158 -19.89 -0.25 -34.43
C GLU A 158 -19.71 1.24 -34.18
N ASP A 159 -20.55 2.05 -34.83
CA ASP A 159 -20.57 3.49 -34.65
C ASP A 159 -21.05 3.85 -33.23
N LEU A 160 -20.19 4.51 -32.46
CA LEU A 160 -20.54 5.00 -31.11
C LEU A 160 -21.47 6.22 -31.16
N VAL A 161 -21.57 6.88 -32.31
CA VAL A 161 -22.35 8.10 -32.51
C VAL A 161 -23.18 7.95 -33.77
N VAL A 162 -24.50 8.04 -33.63
CA VAL A 162 -25.44 8.03 -34.76
C VAL A 162 -26.07 9.43 -34.86
N PRO A 163 -25.94 10.13 -35.99
CA PRO A 163 -26.57 11.43 -36.17
C PRO A 163 -28.08 11.27 -36.36
N PHE A 164 -28.85 12.13 -35.69
CA PHE A 164 -30.28 12.24 -35.96
C PHE A 164 -30.50 13.14 -37.19
N LEU A 165 -31.34 12.69 -38.13
CA LEU A 165 -31.75 13.48 -39.28
C LEU A 165 -32.69 14.60 -38.81
N SER A 166 -32.31 15.84 -39.07
CA SER A 166 -33.08 17.08 -38.85
C SER A 166 -34.15 17.29 -39.92
#